data_AF-A0A1V5ZRN6-F1
#
_entry.id   AF-A0A1V5ZRN6-F1
#
_cell.length_a   1.000
_cell.length_b   1.000
_cell.length_c   1.000
_cell.angle_alpha   90.00
_cell.angle_beta   90.00
_cell.angle_gamma   90.00
#
_symmetry.space_group_name_H-M   'P 1'
#
loop_
_entity.id
_entity.type
_entity.pdbx_description
1 polymer ?
#
loop_
_entity_poly.entity_id
_entity_poly.type
_entity_poly.pdbx_seq_one_letter_code
_entity_poly.pdbx_strand_id
1 'polypeptide(L)' 'MLQNIDVKKEIKNRLDQYLKLKSVEQKKKLMSLIKLLINLYVSGVKPENMVLRKLPVIPPDLRPVVQLD' A
#
# COMPACT_ATOMS: atom_id res chain seq x y z
N MET A 1 8.21 12.47 -2.98
CA MET A 1 7.19 12.41 -1.92
C MET A 1 7.08 11.01 -1.28
N LEU A 2 6.84 9.93 -2.04
CA LEU A 2 6.64 8.59 -1.45
C LEU A 2 7.90 7.98 -0.78
N GLN A 3 9.10 8.34 -1.21
CA GLN A 3 10.38 7.85 -0.63
C GLN A 3 10.69 8.42 0.75
N ASN A 4 10.08 9.56 1.12
CA ASN A 4 10.35 10.26 2.38
C ASN A 4 9.28 9.96 3.45
N ILE A 5 8.37 9.02 3.18
CA ILE A 5 7.33 8.65 4.14
C ILE A 5 7.90 7.65 5.14
N ASP A 6 8.10 8.10 6.37
CA ASP A 6 8.39 7.22 7.49
C ASP A 6 7.08 6.56 7.97
N VAL A 7 6.84 5.35 7.47
CA VAL A 7 5.63 4.57 7.76
C VAL A 7 5.45 4.35 9.27
N LYS A 8 6.55 4.16 10.03
CA LYS A 8 6.50 3.89 11.47
C LYS A 8 6.08 5.14 12.25
N LYS A 9 6.60 6.30 11.86
CA LYS A 9 6.20 7.59 12.44
C LYS A 9 4.75 7.91 12.12
N GLU A 10 4.30 7.63 10.90
CA GLU A 10 2.94 7.95 10.48
C GLU A 10 1.88 7.05 11.12
N ILE A 11 2.20 5.78 11.37
CA ILE A 11 1.34 4.88 12.16
C ILE A 11 1.13 5.47 13.56
N LYS A 12 2.20 5.91 14.24
CA LYS A 12 2.09 6.51 15.59
C LYS A 12 1.24 7.78 15.60
N ASN A 13 1.47 8.70 14.66
CA ASN A 13 0.69 9.93 14.55
C ASN A 13 -0.80 9.64 14.35
N ARG A 14 -1.15 8.71 13.46
CA ARG A 14 -2.54 8.39 13.16
C ARG A 14 -3.22 7.64 14.30
N LEU A 15 -2.49 6.83 15.07
CA LEU A 15 -2.99 6.21 16.30
C LEU A 15 -3.36 7.26 17.36
N ASP A 16 -2.51 8.26 17.56
CA ASP A 16 -2.79 9.36 18.49
C ASP A 16 -4.01 10.19 18.05
N GLN A 17 -4.14 10.47 16.75
CA GLN A 17 -5.32 11.11 16.20
C GLN A 17 -6.59 10.25 16.36
N TYR A 18 -6.49 8.94 16.16
CA TYR A 18 -7.62 8.02 16.32
C TYR A 18 -8.18 8.04 17.75
N LEU A 19 -7.31 8.19 18.77
CA LEU A 19 -7.72 8.32 20.17
C LEU A 19 -8.44 9.65 20.44
N LYS A 20 -8.01 10.74 19.81
CA LYS A 20 -8.59 12.08 19.96
C LYS A 20 -9.89 12.28 19.17
N LEU A 21 -10.12 11.51 18.13
CA LEU A 21 -11.28 11.61 17.27
C LEU A 21 -12.56 11.09 17.95
N LYS A 22 -13.61 11.92 18.00
CA LYS A 22 -14.92 11.54 18.58
C LYS A 22 -15.91 10.99 17.55
N SER A 23 -15.77 11.38 16.27
CA SER A 23 -16.71 10.97 15.21
C SER A 23 -16.49 9.52 14.76
N VAL A 24 -17.55 8.72 14.77
CA VAL A 24 -17.55 7.27 14.45
C VAL A 24 -17.17 7.01 12.99
N GLU A 25 -17.67 7.83 12.07
CA GLU A 25 -17.44 7.65 10.63
C GLU A 25 -15.99 7.94 10.24
N GLN A 26 -15.43 9.02 10.80
CA GLN A 26 -14.03 9.38 10.61
C GLN A 26 -13.09 8.37 11.29
N LYS A 27 -13.46 7.82 12.46
CA LYS A 27 -12.72 6.72 13.10
C LYS A 27 -12.66 5.49 12.20
N LYS A 28 -13.78 5.07 11.60
CA LYS A 28 -13.83 3.91 10.71
C LYS A 28 -12.92 4.10 9.48
N LYS A 29 -12.96 5.29 8.87
CA LYS A 29 -12.10 5.66 7.75
C LYS A 29 -10.62 5.66 8.15
N LEU A 30 -10.28 6.23 9.30
CA LEU A 30 -8.92 6.31 9.80
C LEU A 30 -8.37 4.92 10.17
N MET A 31 -9.19 4.05 10.77
CA MET A 31 -8.84 2.67 11.11
C MET A 31 -8.47 1.84 9.87
N SER A 32 -9.23 1.97 8.78
CA SER A 32 -8.90 1.32 7.50
C SER A 32 -7.52 1.75 6.99
N LEU A 33 -7.22 3.04 7.12
CA LEU A 33 -5.96 3.62 6.68
C LEU A 33 -4.77 3.22 7.57
N ILE A 34 -4.96 3.13 8.88
CA ILE A 34 -3.97 2.60 9.83
C ILE A 34 -3.66 1.14 9.51
N LYS A 35 -4.69 0.31 9.26
CA LYS A 35 -4.49 -1.10 8.85
C LYS A 35 -3.65 -1.22 7.58
N LEU A 36 -3.90 -0.37 6.58
CA LEU A 36 -3.08 -0.34 5.37
C LEU A 36 -1.60 -0.02 5.68
N LEU A 37 -1.34 1.00 6.50
CA LEU A 37 0.03 1.38 6.88
C LEU A 37 0.73 0.28 7.69
N ILE A 38 0.02 -0.40 8.58
CA ILE A 38 0.55 -1.55 9.33
C ILE A 38 0.90 -2.69 8.37
N ASN A 39 0.01 -3.04 7.45
CA ASN A 39 0.28 -4.08 6.46
C ASN A 39 1.49 -3.73 5.58
N LEU A 40 1.62 -2.46 5.19
CA LEU A 40 2.77 -1.96 4.44
C LEU A 40 4.07 -2.11 5.25
N TYR A 41 4.04 -1.79 6.55
CA TYR A 41 5.20 -1.93 7.44
C TYR A 41 5.57 -3.41 7.68
N VAL A 42 4.60 -4.28 7.96
CA VAL A 42 4.83 -5.71 8.24
C VAL A 42 5.31 -6.46 7.01
N SER A 43 4.79 -6.14 5.82
CA SER A 43 5.20 -6.77 4.56
C SER A 43 6.60 -6.35 4.09
N GLY A 44 7.21 -5.33 4.71
CA GLY A 44 8.49 -4.76 4.27
C GLY A 44 8.42 -4.10 2.89
N VAL A 45 7.21 -3.95 2.31
CA VAL A 45 7.00 -3.30 1.03
C VAL A 45 7.17 -1.80 1.22
N LYS A 46 8.15 -1.22 0.54
CA LYS A 46 8.33 0.22 0.57
C LYS A 46 7.23 0.92 -0.22
N PRO A 47 6.73 2.10 0.22
CA PRO A 47 5.71 2.85 -0.50
C PRO A 47 6.10 3.15 -1.96
N GLU A 48 7.40 3.32 -2.21
CA GLU A 48 7.95 3.56 -3.55
C GLU A 48 7.74 2.39 -4.53
N ASN A 49 7.61 1.16 -4.02
CA ASN A 49 7.41 -0.04 -4.85
C ASN A 49 6.02 -0.09 -5.50
N MET A 50 5.06 0.71 -5.00
CA MET A 50 3.75 0.85 -5.64
C MET A 50 3.81 1.63 -6.96
N VAL A 51 4.92 2.32 -7.22
CA VAL A 51 5.16 3.04 -8.49
C VAL A 51 6.06 2.17 -9.38
N LEU A 52 5.47 1.60 -10.42
CA LEU A 52 6.17 0.78 -11.40
C LEU A 52 7.17 1.64 -12.20
N ARG A 53 8.47 1.41 -12.02
CA ARG A 53 9.53 2.05 -12.84
C ARG A 53 9.95 1.21 -14.04
N LYS A 54 9.93 -0.12 -13.88
CA LYS A 54 10.23 -1.10 -14.91
C LYS A 54 9.08 -2.09 -14.95
N LEU A 55 8.34 -2.10 -16.06
CA LEU A 55 7.23 -3.02 -16.24
C LEU A 55 7.78 -4.40 -16.62
N PRO A 56 7.58 -5.45 -15.81
CA PRO A 56 7.95 -6.80 -16.20
C PRO A 56 7.07 -7.26 -17.36
N VAL A 57 7.68 -7.80 -18.41
CA VAL A 57 6.97 -8.38 -19.55
C VAL A 57 7.06 -9.90 -19.44
N ILE A 58 5.91 -10.58 -19.59
CA ILE A 58 5.85 -12.04 -19.57
C ILE A 58 6.55 -12.60 -20.81
N PRO A 59 7.48 -13.57 -20.67
CA PRO A 59 8.18 -14.20 -21.79
C PRO A 59 7.24 -14.81 -22.83
N PRO A 60 7.64 -14.84 -24.11
CA PRO A 60 6.82 -15.35 -25.21
C PRO A 60 6.48 -16.85 -25.06
N ASP A 61 7.34 -17.65 -24.44
CA ASP A 61 7.10 -19.09 -24.22
C ASP A 61 5.89 -19.38 -23.31
N LEU A 62 5.57 -18.47 -22.38
CA LEU A 62 4.37 -18.53 -21.54
C LEU A 62 3.16 -17.86 -22.20
N ARG A 63 3.35 -17.30 -23.39
CA ARG A 63 2.30 -16.69 -24.20
C ARG A 63 2.07 -17.56 -25.44
N PRO A 64 1.42 -18.74 -25.30
CA PRO A 64 1.15 -19.59 -26.44
C PRO A 64 0.24 -18.84 -27.42
N VAL A 65 0.73 -18.65 -28.64
CA VAL A 65 -0.07 -18.23 -29.79
C VAL A 65 -0.78 -19.46 -30.31
N VAL A 66 -2.06 -19.59 -29.99
CA VAL A 66 -2.93 -20.60 -30.58
C VAL A 66 -3.12 -20.22 -32.05
N GLN A 67 -2.60 -21.04 -32.96
CA GLN A 67 -2.96 -20.92 -34.38
C GLN A 67 -4.43 -21.27 -34.52
N LEU A 68 -5.22 -20.35 -35.07
CA LEU A 68 -6.58 -20.61 -35.51
C LEU A 68 -6.49 -21.23 -36.91
N ASP A 69 -6.98 -22.46 -37.05
CA ASP A 69 -7.33 -23.05 -38.36
C ASP A 69 -8.52 -22.31 -38.99
#